data_AF-A0A932C9V6-F1
#
_entry.id   AF-A0A932C9V6-F1
#
_cell.length_a   1.000
_cell.length_b   1.000
_cell.length_c   1.000
_cell.angle_alpha   90.00
_cell.angle_beta   90.00
_cell.angle_gamma   90.00
#
_symmetry.space_group_name_H-M   'P 1'
#
loop_
_entity.id
_entity.type
_entity.pdbx_description
1 polymer ?
#
loop_
_entity_poly.entity_id
_entity_poly.type
_entity_poly.pdbx_seq_one_letter_code
_entity_poly.pdbx_strand_id
1 'polypeptide(L)'
;MSAPLAAQWLNHPTPGIPRAPGGKPNLSAPAPRAPDGKPDLSGLWTKISPKYSRNIAADLKPGEIQPWAKALVEQRKEDLGKEYMNVKCVPLGPGYATSADSTGAEMMKIVQTPGLILILNPDLTYRQIFLDGRALESAPNPTWMGYSVGHWDGDTLVVESFGFNDRTWLDHDGHPHSEGLRMTERYRRRDFGNLEAEITLSDPAVYARPWTVAVRAVLAADTELLEWVCNENGRGAEHWVGKASDERKGEVQVAPGILAKYIGVYEEQHPFWRAIPRIVEITVSDGRLFGNMDGRGNVPLIASSDSEFSGLYGLGVEFIQGGSGLFVKHVSGNYRFARR
;
A
#
# COMPACT_ATOMS: atom_id res chain seq x y z
N MET A 1 -2.92 28.47 6.06
CA MET A 1 -3.23 27.88 4.74
C MET A 1 -1.92 27.64 4.04
N SER A 2 -1.32 26.46 4.19
CA SER A 2 -0.22 26.06 3.31
C SER A 2 -0.84 25.84 1.94
N ALA A 3 -0.41 26.57 0.92
CA ALA A 3 -0.75 26.20 -0.45
C ALA A 3 -0.39 24.72 -0.61
N PRO A 4 -1.25 23.87 -1.20
CA PRO A 4 -0.80 22.55 -1.61
C PRO A 4 0.44 22.79 -2.47
N LEU A 5 1.53 22.08 -2.21
CA LEU A 5 2.63 21.98 -3.17
C LEU A 5 2.02 21.42 -4.47
N ALA A 6 1.49 22.29 -5.31
CA ALA A 6 1.20 21.94 -6.68
C ALA A 6 2.56 21.59 -7.29
N ALA A 7 2.64 20.38 -7.82
CA ALA A 7 3.87 19.75 -8.29
C ALA A 7 4.74 20.71 -9.11
N GLN A 8 6.06 20.54 -9.04
CA GLN A 8 6.96 21.17 -9.99
C GLN A 8 6.63 20.67 -11.42
N TRP A 9 6.94 21.46 -12.44
CA TRP A 9 6.81 21.07 -13.86
C TRP A 9 5.39 20.79 -14.41
N LEU A 10 4.33 21.41 -13.86
CA LEU A 10 2.93 21.23 -14.30
C LEU A 10 2.68 21.40 -15.82
N ASN A 11 3.51 22.20 -16.49
CA ASN A 11 3.39 22.49 -17.92
C ASN A 11 4.51 21.85 -18.75
N HIS A 12 5.24 20.87 -18.21
CA HIS A 12 6.32 20.18 -18.90
C HIS A 12 5.93 18.74 -19.23
N PRO A 13 5.48 18.48 -20.47
CA PRO A 13 5.24 17.11 -20.94
C PRO A 13 6.51 16.27 -20.83
N THR A 14 6.45 15.11 -20.18
CA THR A 14 7.58 14.17 -20.13
C THR A 14 7.91 13.72 -21.56
N PRO A 15 9.18 13.88 -22.02
CA PRO A 15 9.60 13.42 -23.34
C PRO A 15 9.40 11.91 -23.52
N GLY A 16 9.09 11.48 -24.75
CA GLY A 16 8.97 10.06 -25.10
C GLY A 16 7.63 9.40 -24.73
N ILE A 17 6.73 10.07 -24.02
CA ILE A 17 5.36 9.58 -23.79
C ILE A 17 4.52 9.75 -25.07
N PRO A 18 3.97 8.66 -25.67
CA PRO A 18 3.03 8.74 -26.78
C PRO A 18 1.80 9.56 -26.37
N ARG A 19 1.29 10.39 -27.26
CA ARG A 19 0.14 11.26 -26.99
C ARG A 19 -0.94 11.10 -28.04
N ALA A 20 -2.19 11.18 -27.59
CA ALA A 20 -3.35 11.26 -28.46
C ALA A 20 -3.50 12.67 -29.05
N PRO A 21 -4.34 12.85 -30.09
CA PRO A 21 -4.77 14.18 -30.52
C PRO A 21 -5.31 14.99 -29.32
N GLY A 22 -4.79 16.21 -29.12
CA GLY A 22 -5.09 17.02 -27.94
C GLY A 22 -4.07 16.92 -26.80
N GLY A 23 -2.96 16.20 -26.98
CA GLY A 23 -1.79 16.28 -26.09
C GLY A 23 -1.85 15.44 -24.82
N LYS A 24 -2.93 14.69 -24.60
CA LYS A 24 -3.06 13.77 -23.46
C LYS A 24 -2.17 12.52 -23.64
N PRO A 25 -1.51 12.02 -22.57
CA PRO A 25 -0.78 10.75 -22.60
C PRO A 25 -1.66 9.59 -23.10
N ASN A 26 -1.14 8.81 -24.05
CA ASN A 26 -1.75 7.57 -24.52
C ASN A 26 -1.10 6.39 -23.80
N LEU A 27 -1.64 6.04 -22.64
CA LEU A 27 -1.17 4.93 -21.82
C LEU A 27 -1.39 3.55 -22.45
N SER A 28 -2.28 3.44 -23.45
CA SER A 28 -2.56 2.18 -24.16
C SER A 28 -1.65 1.93 -25.37
N ALA A 29 -0.69 2.82 -25.65
CA ALA A 29 0.27 2.63 -26.73
C ALA A 29 1.15 1.37 -26.49
N PRO A 30 1.81 0.81 -27.52
CA PRO A 30 2.69 -0.34 -27.33
C PRO A 30 3.78 -0.08 -26.26
N ALA A 31 4.14 -1.14 -25.52
CA ALA A 31 5.20 -1.06 -24.53
C ALA A 31 6.55 -0.68 -25.20
N PRO A 32 7.30 0.28 -24.64
CA PRO A 32 8.62 0.63 -25.16
C PRO A 32 9.60 -0.52 -24.99
N ARG A 33 10.62 -0.56 -25.86
CA ARG A 33 11.68 -1.56 -25.85
C ARG A 33 13.03 -0.90 -25.61
N ALA A 34 13.86 -1.52 -24.79
CA ALA A 34 15.26 -1.16 -24.61
C ALA A 34 16.09 -1.58 -25.85
N PRO A 35 17.33 -1.10 -25.99
CA PRO A 35 18.19 -1.42 -27.16
C PRO A 35 18.46 -2.91 -27.38
N ASP A 36 18.34 -3.73 -26.33
CA ASP A 36 18.47 -5.20 -26.38
C ASP A 36 17.16 -5.92 -26.80
N GLY A 37 16.11 -5.16 -27.15
CA GLY A 37 14.80 -5.67 -27.55
C GLY A 37 13.90 -6.11 -26.38
N LYS A 38 14.38 -6.06 -25.14
CA LYS A 38 13.57 -6.35 -23.95
C LYS A 38 12.61 -5.21 -23.66
N PRO A 39 11.47 -5.45 -22.99
CA PRO A 39 10.64 -4.37 -22.50
C PRO A 39 11.47 -3.40 -21.66
N ASP A 40 11.35 -2.11 -21.95
CA ASP A 40 11.87 -1.08 -21.06
C ASP A 40 10.86 -0.91 -19.93
N LEU A 41 11.25 -1.08 -18.68
CA LEU A 41 10.41 -0.89 -17.49
C LEU A 41 10.54 0.53 -16.91
N SER A 42 11.42 1.35 -17.48
CA SER A 42 11.69 2.70 -16.99
C SER A 42 10.43 3.57 -17.00
N GLY A 43 10.30 4.37 -15.96
CA GLY A 43 9.16 5.26 -15.76
C GLY A 43 8.90 5.56 -14.29
N LEU A 44 8.07 6.56 -14.07
CA LEU A 44 7.46 6.81 -12.76
C LEU A 44 6.13 6.08 -12.70
N TRP A 45 5.95 5.24 -11.68
CA TRP A 45 4.83 4.32 -11.57
C TRP A 45 4.10 4.53 -10.26
N THR A 46 2.76 4.56 -10.32
CA THR A 46 1.90 4.50 -9.14
C THR A 46 1.35 3.10 -9.00
N LYS A 47 1.71 2.41 -7.93
CA LYS A 47 1.20 1.08 -7.59
C LYS A 47 -0.29 1.13 -7.26
N ILE A 48 -1.02 0.16 -7.78
CA ILE A 48 -2.45 -0.06 -7.61
C ILE A 48 -2.65 -1.50 -7.16
N SER A 49 -2.97 -1.67 -5.88
CA SER A 49 -3.30 -2.97 -5.32
C SER A 49 -4.40 -2.86 -4.27
N PRO A 50 -5.68 -2.62 -4.66
CA PRO A 50 -6.74 -2.32 -3.70
C PRO A 50 -6.89 -3.41 -2.63
N LYS A 51 -6.80 -4.68 -3.06
CA LYS A 51 -6.89 -5.86 -2.19
C LYS A 51 -5.71 -6.00 -1.23
N TYR A 52 -4.47 -5.85 -1.73
CA TYR A 52 -3.26 -6.13 -0.93
C TYR A 52 -2.58 -4.88 -0.34
N SER A 53 -3.09 -3.68 -0.64
CA SER A 53 -2.53 -2.38 -0.21
C SER A 53 -2.31 -2.25 1.29
N ARG A 54 -3.11 -2.97 2.09
CA ARG A 54 -3.04 -2.96 3.56
C ARG A 54 -2.69 -4.33 4.14
N ASN A 55 -3.22 -5.39 3.55
CA ASN A 55 -3.08 -6.77 3.99
C ASN A 55 -2.68 -7.66 2.80
N ILE A 56 -1.41 -7.99 2.70
CA ILE A 56 -0.89 -8.88 1.64
C ILE A 56 -1.20 -10.35 1.91
N ALA A 57 -1.63 -10.68 3.13
CA ALA A 57 -2.07 -12.00 3.55
C ALA A 57 -3.59 -12.20 3.42
N ALA A 58 -4.30 -11.31 2.71
CA ALA A 58 -5.76 -11.37 2.55
C ALA A 58 -6.30 -12.70 1.95
N ASP A 59 -5.46 -13.43 1.20
CA ASP A 59 -5.79 -14.74 0.63
C ASP A 59 -5.33 -15.93 1.48
N LEU A 60 -4.56 -15.69 2.54
CA LEU A 60 -4.12 -16.73 3.44
C LEU A 60 -5.25 -17.11 4.40
N LYS A 61 -5.41 -18.41 4.58
CA LYS A 61 -6.34 -18.95 5.57
C LYS A 61 -5.74 -18.80 6.98
N PRO A 62 -6.55 -18.72 8.05
CA PRO A 62 -6.05 -18.55 9.41
C PRO A 62 -5.02 -19.59 9.89
N GLY A 63 -5.00 -20.80 9.32
CA GLY A 63 -4.01 -21.84 9.62
C GLY A 63 -2.75 -21.81 8.75
N GLU A 64 -2.67 -20.89 7.78
CA GLU A 64 -1.51 -20.74 6.87
C GLU A 64 -0.49 -19.71 7.39
N ILE A 65 -0.78 -19.06 8.52
CA ILE A 65 0.11 -18.14 9.24
C ILE A 65 0.42 -18.77 10.59
N GLN A 66 1.69 -18.77 11.01
CA GLN A 66 2.08 -19.34 12.29
C GLN A 66 1.38 -18.64 13.46
N PRO A 67 1.00 -19.35 14.54
CA PRO A 67 0.23 -18.76 15.65
C PRO A 67 0.92 -17.56 16.30
N TRP A 68 2.24 -17.61 16.46
CA TRP A 68 3.02 -16.49 17.03
C TRP A 68 2.97 -15.26 16.13
N ALA A 69 3.00 -15.45 14.80
CA ALA A 69 2.97 -14.36 13.83
C ALA A 69 1.59 -13.70 13.81
N LYS A 70 0.52 -14.51 13.91
CA LYS A 70 -0.85 -14.00 14.08
C LYS A 70 -1.00 -13.20 15.38
N ALA A 71 -0.47 -13.70 16.50
CA ALA A 71 -0.51 -12.98 17.78
C ALA A 71 0.25 -11.65 17.70
N LEU A 72 1.38 -11.62 16.99
CA LEU A 72 2.16 -10.40 16.77
C LEU A 72 1.41 -9.37 15.91
N VAL A 73 0.70 -9.80 14.85
CA VAL A 73 -0.17 -8.93 14.05
C VAL A 73 -1.25 -8.29 14.92
N GLU A 74 -1.94 -9.08 15.75
CA GLU A 74 -2.98 -8.56 16.64
C GLU A 74 -2.41 -7.61 17.71
N GLN A 75 -1.23 -7.91 18.25
CA GLN A 75 -0.51 -6.99 19.14
C GLN A 75 -0.19 -5.67 18.43
N ARG A 76 0.33 -5.70 17.20
CA ARG A 76 0.68 -4.50 16.42
C ARG A 76 -0.53 -3.63 16.13
N LYS A 77 -1.70 -4.24 15.87
CA LYS A 77 -2.98 -3.52 15.74
C LYS A 77 -3.41 -2.89 17.07
N GLU A 78 -3.30 -3.62 18.17
CA GLU A 78 -3.62 -3.12 19.51
C GLU A 78 -2.72 -1.94 19.91
N ASP A 79 -1.44 -1.98 19.53
CA ASP A 79 -0.45 -0.90 19.69
C ASP A 79 -0.55 0.20 18.61
N LEU A 80 -1.63 0.21 17.81
CA LEU A 80 -1.91 1.22 16.78
C LEU A 80 -0.79 1.40 15.75
N GLY A 81 -0.04 0.34 15.46
CA GLY A 81 1.01 0.38 14.45
C GLY A 81 2.21 1.27 14.83
N LYS A 82 2.38 1.64 16.11
CA LYS A 82 3.45 2.56 16.57
C LYS A 82 4.88 2.13 16.19
N GLU A 83 5.06 0.84 15.88
CA GLU A 83 6.35 0.28 15.50
C GLU A 83 6.55 0.17 13.96
N TYR A 84 5.59 0.65 13.15
CA TYR A 84 5.66 0.62 11.70
C TYR A 84 6.82 1.49 11.19
N MET A 85 7.38 1.12 10.04
CA MET A 85 8.67 1.65 9.58
C MET A 85 8.64 3.17 9.32
N ASN A 86 7.53 3.71 8.83
CA ASN A 86 7.38 5.15 8.61
C ASN A 86 7.34 5.97 9.92
N VAL A 87 6.91 5.36 11.03
CA VAL A 87 6.95 5.94 12.37
C VAL A 87 8.39 6.06 12.87
N LYS A 88 9.17 5.03 12.57
CA LYS A 88 10.55 4.91 13.00
C LYS A 88 11.54 5.56 12.05
N CYS A 89 11.07 6.12 10.93
CA CYS A 89 11.92 6.64 9.85
C CYS A 89 12.97 5.62 9.37
N VAL A 90 12.57 4.36 9.18
CA VAL A 90 13.44 3.30 8.64
C VAL A 90 12.86 2.74 7.33
N PRO A 91 13.67 2.09 6.48
CA PRO A 91 13.17 1.55 5.21
C PRO A 91 12.08 0.48 5.38
N LEU A 92 11.15 0.39 4.42
CA LEU A 92 10.07 -0.62 4.39
C LEU A 92 10.55 -2.03 4.01
N GLY A 93 11.77 -2.15 3.50
CA GLY A 93 12.38 -3.42 3.08
C GLY A 93 11.57 -4.17 2.01
N PRO A 94 11.27 -5.47 2.16
CA PRO A 94 10.48 -6.20 1.17
C PRO A 94 9.06 -5.63 0.98
N GLY A 95 8.58 -4.84 1.94
CA GLY A 95 7.31 -4.13 1.85
C GLY A 95 7.20 -3.22 0.61
N TYR A 96 8.29 -2.60 0.12
CA TYR A 96 8.19 -1.72 -1.07
C TYR A 96 7.66 -2.44 -2.32
N ALA A 97 7.85 -3.74 -2.45
CA ALA A 97 7.37 -4.48 -3.62
C ALA A 97 5.84 -4.64 -3.59
N THR A 98 5.26 -4.80 -2.41
CA THR A 98 3.85 -5.17 -2.21
C THR A 98 2.97 -4.03 -1.69
N SER A 99 3.53 -3.11 -0.91
CA SER A 99 2.80 -2.02 -0.25
C SER A 99 2.44 -0.94 -1.26
N ALA A 100 1.14 -0.67 -1.38
CA ALA A 100 0.59 0.49 -2.09
C ALA A 100 -0.05 1.41 -1.04
N ASP A 101 0.72 1.76 0.00
CA ASP A 101 0.22 2.60 1.08
C ASP A 101 0.31 4.10 0.75
N SER A 102 -0.61 4.87 1.33
CA SER A 102 -0.74 6.30 1.10
C SER A 102 0.30 7.15 1.80
N THR A 103 1.38 6.57 2.34
CA THR A 103 2.46 7.33 2.99
C THR A 103 3.63 7.65 2.06
N GLY A 104 3.43 7.45 0.75
CA GLY A 104 4.40 7.77 -0.30
C GLY A 104 4.90 6.52 -1.02
N ALA A 105 4.87 5.36 -0.38
CA ALA A 105 5.32 4.10 -0.97
C ALA A 105 4.53 3.69 -2.23
N GLU A 106 3.37 4.28 -2.50
CA GLU A 106 2.60 4.11 -3.75
C GLU A 106 3.41 4.47 -5.02
N MET A 107 4.33 5.45 -4.97
CA MET A 107 5.12 5.84 -6.14
C MET A 107 6.50 5.19 -6.16
N MET A 108 6.94 4.75 -7.33
CA MET A 108 8.30 4.26 -7.56
C MET A 108 8.82 4.72 -8.92
N LYS A 109 10.10 5.11 -8.99
CA LYS A 109 10.77 5.41 -10.26
C LYS A 109 11.69 4.26 -10.63
N ILE A 110 11.44 3.65 -11.78
CA ILE A 110 12.30 2.62 -12.35
C ILE A 110 13.26 3.28 -13.33
N VAL A 111 14.55 2.99 -13.18
CA VAL A 111 15.60 3.32 -14.14
C VAL A 111 16.24 2.01 -14.59
N GLN A 112 16.11 1.68 -15.87
CA GLN A 112 16.67 0.47 -16.44
C GLN A 112 17.93 0.77 -17.25
N THR A 113 18.98 0.01 -16.98
CA THR A 113 20.19 -0.09 -17.81
C THR A 113 20.41 -1.56 -18.19
N PRO A 114 21.29 -1.87 -19.16
CA PRO A 114 21.52 -3.27 -19.57
C PRO A 114 21.98 -4.20 -18.44
N GLY A 115 22.72 -3.69 -17.44
CA GLY A 115 23.29 -4.50 -16.35
C GLY A 115 22.66 -4.28 -14.98
N LEU A 116 21.79 -3.27 -14.82
CA LEU A 116 21.24 -2.86 -13.54
C LEU A 116 19.89 -2.19 -13.71
N ILE A 117 18.92 -2.57 -12.89
CA ILE A 117 17.71 -1.80 -12.66
C ILE A 117 17.78 -1.15 -11.27
N LEU A 118 17.49 0.14 -11.22
CA LEU A 118 17.27 0.88 -9.98
C LEU A 118 15.79 1.14 -9.80
N ILE A 119 15.29 0.86 -8.61
CA ILE A 119 13.96 1.32 -8.17
C ILE A 119 14.19 2.36 -7.08
N LEU A 120 13.78 3.60 -7.34
CA LEU A 120 13.87 4.71 -6.41
C LEU A 120 12.51 4.91 -5.72
N ASN A 121 12.55 5.09 -4.41
CA ASN A 121 11.39 5.37 -3.58
C ASN A 121 11.42 6.84 -3.13
N PRO A 122 10.27 7.43 -2.77
CA PRO A 122 10.22 8.84 -2.38
C PRO A 122 10.94 9.11 -1.05
N ASP A 123 11.09 8.13 -0.18
CA ASP A 123 11.80 8.27 1.10
C ASP A 123 13.33 8.21 0.98
N LEU A 124 13.87 8.53 -0.21
CA LEU A 124 15.29 8.53 -0.55
C LEU A 124 15.96 7.15 -0.46
N THR A 125 15.19 6.08 -0.28
CA THR A 125 15.69 4.71 -0.38
C THR A 125 15.69 4.24 -1.83
N TYR A 126 16.48 3.19 -2.10
CA TYR A 126 16.57 2.59 -3.42
C TYR A 126 16.76 1.08 -3.32
N ARG A 127 16.41 0.39 -4.41
CA ARG A 127 16.69 -1.03 -4.62
C ARG A 127 17.49 -1.21 -5.89
N GLN A 128 18.44 -2.14 -5.85
CA GLN A 128 19.27 -2.55 -6.98
C GLN A 128 18.89 -3.96 -7.40
N ILE A 129 18.62 -4.16 -8.69
CA ILE A 129 18.40 -5.47 -9.30
C ILE A 129 19.48 -5.68 -10.36
N PHE A 130 20.42 -6.59 -10.09
CA PHE A 130 21.53 -6.87 -10.99
C PHE A 130 21.10 -7.80 -12.12
N LEU A 131 21.43 -7.44 -13.36
CA LEU A 131 21.09 -8.18 -14.58
C LEU A 131 22.33 -8.78 -15.27
N ASP A 132 23.49 -8.75 -14.62
CA ASP A 132 24.78 -9.16 -15.17
C ASP A 132 25.04 -10.68 -15.08
N GLY A 133 24.00 -11.47 -14.77
CA GLY A 133 24.07 -12.93 -14.69
C GLY A 133 24.71 -13.48 -13.42
N ARG A 134 25.04 -12.63 -12.43
CA ARG A 134 25.50 -13.10 -11.12
C ARG A 134 24.41 -13.92 -10.43
N ALA A 135 24.83 -14.92 -9.66
CA ALA A 135 23.92 -15.65 -8.79
C ALA A 135 23.55 -14.81 -7.55
N LEU A 136 22.35 -15.06 -7.00
CA LEU A 136 21.96 -14.50 -5.72
C LEU A 136 22.80 -15.14 -4.61
N GLU A 137 23.33 -14.32 -3.69
CA GLU A 137 24.11 -14.83 -2.56
C GLU A 137 23.26 -15.76 -1.70
N SER A 138 23.85 -16.90 -1.33
CA SER A 138 23.20 -17.97 -0.58
C SER A 138 23.14 -17.69 0.93
N ALA A 139 24.10 -16.93 1.45
CA ALA A 139 24.18 -16.54 2.86
C ALA A 139 24.63 -15.06 3.02
N PRO A 140 23.83 -14.10 2.53
CA PRO A 140 24.17 -12.69 2.61
C PRO A 140 24.02 -12.16 4.05
N ASN A 141 24.80 -11.12 4.39
CA ASN A 141 24.54 -10.35 5.60
C ASN A 141 23.16 -9.66 5.46
N PRO A 142 22.24 -9.80 6.42
CA PRO A 142 20.91 -9.20 6.32
C PRO A 142 20.95 -7.68 6.19
N THR A 143 20.20 -7.14 5.24
CA THR A 143 20.01 -5.69 5.04
C THR A 143 18.53 -5.35 4.94
N TRP A 144 18.17 -4.06 5.02
CA TRP A 144 16.77 -3.65 4.91
C TRP A 144 16.16 -4.03 3.56
N MET A 145 16.89 -3.79 2.46
CA MET A 145 16.38 -3.97 1.09
C MET A 145 16.71 -5.35 0.49
N GLY A 146 17.48 -6.16 1.20
CA GLY A 146 18.01 -7.42 0.69
C GLY A 146 18.88 -7.23 -0.55
N TYR A 147 19.09 -8.33 -1.26
CA TYR A 147 19.84 -8.39 -2.50
C TYR A 147 18.93 -8.93 -3.59
N SER A 148 19.06 -8.42 -4.81
CA SER A 148 18.20 -8.81 -5.92
C SER A 148 19.00 -9.07 -7.20
N VAL A 149 18.71 -10.18 -7.85
CA VAL A 149 19.21 -10.51 -9.18
C VAL A 149 18.02 -10.72 -10.10
N GLY A 150 18.17 -10.40 -11.38
CA GLY A 150 17.11 -10.52 -12.36
C GLY A 150 17.58 -11.16 -13.65
N HIS A 151 16.64 -11.83 -14.33
CA HIS A 151 16.83 -12.36 -15.66
C HIS A 151 15.53 -12.25 -16.47
N TRP A 152 15.66 -12.25 -17.80
CA TRP A 152 14.51 -12.19 -18.70
C TRP A 152 14.04 -13.59 -19.10
N ASP A 153 12.77 -13.88 -18.81
CA ASP A 153 12.02 -15.02 -19.34
C ASP A 153 11.07 -14.49 -20.44
N GLY A 154 11.53 -14.55 -21.68
CA GLY A 154 10.89 -13.85 -22.80
C GLY A 154 10.85 -12.33 -22.56
N ASP A 155 9.64 -11.80 -22.42
CA ASP A 155 9.32 -10.39 -22.13
C ASP A 155 8.97 -10.15 -20.63
N THR A 156 9.15 -11.15 -19.78
CA THR A 156 8.92 -11.03 -18.33
C THR A 156 10.26 -10.93 -17.62
N LEU A 157 10.46 -9.89 -16.81
CA LEU A 157 11.61 -9.80 -15.93
C LEU A 157 11.29 -10.61 -14.67
N VAL A 158 12.07 -11.65 -14.41
CA VAL A 158 12.02 -12.45 -13.19
C VAL A 158 13.10 -11.93 -12.26
N VAL A 159 12.73 -11.55 -11.04
CA VAL A 159 13.63 -11.04 -10.01
C VAL A 159 13.56 -11.97 -8.82
N GLU A 160 14.71 -12.40 -8.32
CA GLU A 160 14.83 -13.20 -7.11
C GLU A 160 15.54 -12.39 -6.04
N SER A 161 15.05 -12.45 -4.81
CA SER A 161 15.59 -11.68 -3.69
C SER A 161 15.65 -12.44 -2.38
N PHE A 162 16.71 -12.14 -1.61
CA PHE A 162 17.04 -12.76 -0.33
C PHE A 162 17.93 -11.82 0.50
N GLY A 163 18.13 -12.14 1.79
CA GLY A 163 18.99 -11.36 2.69
C GLY A 163 18.34 -10.12 3.27
N PHE A 164 17.01 -10.15 3.45
CA PHE A 164 16.29 -9.14 4.22
C PHE A 164 16.55 -9.34 5.72
N ASN A 165 16.69 -8.27 6.50
CA ASN A 165 16.58 -8.37 7.95
C ASN A 165 15.12 -8.59 8.38
N ASP A 166 14.88 -8.99 9.63
CA ASP A 166 13.54 -9.29 10.16
C ASP A 166 12.85 -8.11 10.86
N ARG A 167 13.37 -6.88 10.67
CA ARG A 167 12.94 -5.69 11.41
C ARG A 167 11.79 -4.94 10.74
N THR A 168 11.39 -5.36 9.55
CA THR A 168 10.33 -4.75 8.74
C THR A 168 9.05 -5.57 8.75
N TRP A 169 7.96 -4.96 8.31
CA TRP A 169 6.67 -5.64 8.11
C TRP A 169 6.42 -5.77 6.61
N LEU A 170 5.72 -6.82 6.21
CA LEU A 170 5.36 -7.04 4.81
C LEU A 170 4.22 -6.14 4.32
N ASP A 171 3.46 -5.55 5.25
CA ASP A 171 2.36 -4.65 4.97
C ASP A 171 2.00 -3.78 6.19
N HIS A 172 0.99 -2.92 6.00
CA HIS A 172 0.50 -1.99 7.01
C HIS A 172 -0.25 -2.70 8.17
N ASP A 173 -0.88 -3.84 7.93
CA ASP A 173 -1.52 -4.61 9.02
C ASP A 173 -0.50 -5.29 9.93
N GLY A 174 0.78 -5.30 9.54
CA GLY A 174 1.90 -5.66 10.39
C GLY A 174 2.24 -7.13 10.33
N HIS A 175 2.11 -7.75 9.16
CA HIS A 175 2.57 -9.12 8.96
C HIS A 175 4.10 -9.22 9.04
N PRO A 176 4.67 -10.12 9.87
CA PRO A 176 6.12 -10.27 10.02
C PRO A 176 6.72 -11.10 8.90
N HIS A 177 8.04 -11.05 8.79
CA HIS A 177 8.85 -12.04 8.08
C HIS A 177 10.14 -12.29 8.88
N SER A 178 10.80 -13.41 8.60
CA SER A 178 12.12 -13.75 9.11
C SER A 178 13.20 -13.34 8.11
N GLU A 179 14.47 -13.49 8.50
CA GLU A 179 15.61 -13.38 7.59
C GLU A 179 15.64 -14.52 6.54
N GLY A 180 14.82 -15.56 6.73
CA GLY A 180 14.61 -16.66 5.78
C GLY A 180 13.69 -16.31 4.61
N LEU A 181 13.11 -15.10 4.55
CA LEU A 181 12.22 -14.69 3.48
C LEU A 181 12.91 -14.71 2.11
N ARG A 182 12.35 -15.49 1.19
CA ARG A 182 12.65 -15.43 -0.24
C ARG A 182 11.49 -14.79 -0.99
N MET A 183 11.83 -13.89 -1.90
CA MET A 183 10.86 -13.20 -2.74
C MET A 183 11.19 -13.41 -4.21
N THR A 184 10.20 -13.78 -5.00
CA THR A 184 10.30 -13.90 -6.46
C THR A 184 9.26 -12.99 -7.11
N GLU A 185 9.70 -12.05 -7.92
CA GLU A 185 8.83 -11.09 -8.62
C GLU A 185 8.88 -11.35 -10.13
N ARG A 186 7.72 -11.32 -10.79
CA ARG A 186 7.60 -11.42 -12.24
C ARG A 186 6.97 -10.15 -12.78
N TYR A 187 7.78 -9.27 -13.38
CA TYR A 187 7.33 -8.01 -13.94
C TYR A 187 6.99 -8.14 -15.42
N ARG A 188 5.81 -7.63 -15.81
CA ARG A 188 5.36 -7.57 -17.20
C ARG A 188 4.78 -6.20 -17.52
N ARG A 189 5.41 -5.47 -18.44
CA ARG A 189 4.86 -4.22 -19.00
C ARG A 189 3.89 -4.57 -20.13
N ARG A 190 2.57 -4.45 -19.89
CA ARG A 190 1.54 -4.85 -20.86
C ARG A 190 1.49 -3.92 -22.07
N ASP A 191 1.59 -2.63 -21.80
CA ASP A 191 1.52 -1.53 -22.75
C ASP A 191 2.36 -0.36 -22.22
N PHE A 192 2.25 0.82 -22.82
CA PHE A 192 3.05 1.98 -22.43
C PHE A 192 2.82 2.38 -20.97
N GLY A 193 1.59 2.27 -20.47
CA GLY A 193 1.17 2.83 -19.20
C GLY A 193 0.82 1.84 -18.11
N ASN A 194 0.87 0.52 -18.35
CA ASN A 194 0.49 -0.51 -17.39
C ASN A 194 1.59 -1.54 -17.15
N LEU A 195 2.00 -1.66 -15.88
CA LEU A 195 2.95 -2.63 -15.38
C LEU A 195 2.25 -3.61 -14.44
N GLU A 196 2.47 -4.91 -14.64
CA GLU A 196 2.09 -5.99 -13.74
C GLU A 196 3.30 -6.46 -12.95
N ALA A 197 3.09 -6.84 -11.70
CA ALA A 197 4.03 -7.65 -10.93
C ALA A 197 3.27 -8.77 -10.21
N GLU A 198 3.70 -10.01 -10.41
CA GLU A 198 3.33 -11.14 -9.55
C GLU A 198 4.46 -11.39 -8.55
N ILE A 199 4.15 -11.28 -7.26
CA ILE A 199 5.14 -11.31 -6.19
C ILE A 199 4.87 -12.52 -5.32
N THR A 200 5.76 -13.49 -5.37
CA THR A 200 5.69 -14.72 -4.56
C THR A 200 6.60 -14.58 -3.36
N LEU A 201 6.02 -14.77 -2.18
CA LEU A 201 6.72 -14.71 -0.89
C LEU A 201 6.80 -16.11 -0.31
N SER A 202 7.98 -16.51 0.16
CA SER A 202 8.24 -17.80 0.77
C SER A 202 9.05 -17.63 2.05
N ASP A 203 8.43 -17.92 3.19
CA ASP A 203 9.09 -17.91 4.48
C ASP A 203 8.47 -18.98 5.39
N PRO A 204 9.06 -20.19 5.44
CA PRO A 204 8.49 -21.31 6.20
C PRO A 204 8.50 -21.10 7.73
N ALA A 205 9.30 -20.15 8.23
CA ALA A 205 9.31 -19.83 9.66
C ALA A 205 8.05 -19.07 10.09
N VAL A 206 7.35 -18.44 9.14
CA VAL A 206 6.21 -17.54 9.38
C VAL A 206 4.93 -18.01 8.68
N TYR A 207 5.05 -18.61 7.50
CA TYR A 207 3.92 -19.00 6.65
C TYR A 207 4.02 -20.47 6.24
N ALA A 208 2.88 -21.16 6.19
CA ALA A 208 2.84 -22.60 5.93
C ALA A 208 3.22 -22.99 4.49
N ARG A 209 3.10 -22.05 3.55
CA ARG A 209 3.43 -22.24 2.13
C ARG A 209 3.78 -20.90 1.48
N PRO A 210 4.46 -20.92 0.33
CA PRO A 210 4.54 -19.75 -0.52
C PRO A 210 3.15 -19.26 -0.97
N TRP A 211 3.01 -17.96 -1.16
CA TRP A 211 1.82 -17.35 -1.75
C TRP A 211 2.20 -16.19 -2.65
N THR A 212 1.32 -15.89 -3.59
CA THR A 212 1.54 -14.87 -4.63
C THR A 212 0.52 -13.77 -4.51
N VAL A 213 0.99 -12.52 -4.58
CA VAL A 213 0.14 -11.33 -4.66
C VAL A 213 0.34 -10.65 -6.01
N ALA A 214 -0.75 -10.13 -6.57
CA ALA A 214 -0.71 -9.39 -7.83
C ALA A 214 -0.75 -7.89 -7.54
N VAL A 215 0.27 -7.17 -8.00
CA VAL A 215 0.37 -5.72 -7.92
C VAL A 215 0.33 -5.17 -9.34
N ARG A 216 -0.51 -4.16 -9.58
CA ARG A 216 -0.49 -3.39 -10.82
C ARG A 216 0.19 -2.06 -10.56
N ALA A 217 0.70 -1.43 -11.59
CA ALA A 217 1.11 -0.03 -11.52
C ALA A 217 0.77 0.70 -12.82
N VAL A 218 0.36 1.95 -12.67
CA VAL A 218 0.03 2.83 -13.79
C VAL A 218 1.09 3.91 -13.89
N LEU A 219 1.51 4.22 -15.11
CA LEU A 219 2.50 5.26 -15.37
C LEU A 219 1.96 6.63 -14.93
N ALA A 220 2.71 7.30 -14.04
CA ALA A 220 2.44 8.67 -13.64
C ALA A 220 3.11 9.63 -14.64
N ALA A 221 2.37 10.00 -15.68
CA ALA A 221 2.84 10.90 -16.73
C ALA A 221 2.90 12.36 -16.24
N ASP A 222 3.83 13.13 -16.79
CA ASP A 222 3.91 14.60 -16.63
C ASP A 222 4.04 15.06 -15.17
N THR A 223 4.72 14.24 -14.36
CA THR A 223 5.07 14.53 -12.96
C THR A 223 6.45 13.94 -12.64
N GLU A 224 6.95 14.21 -11.43
CA GLU A 224 8.24 13.70 -10.96
C GLU A 224 8.11 13.08 -9.56
N LEU A 225 9.00 12.14 -9.25
CA LEU A 225 9.17 11.59 -7.91
C LEU A 225 9.77 12.69 -7.01
N LEU A 226 8.95 13.23 -6.13
CA LEU A 226 9.40 14.15 -5.09
C LEU A 226 9.82 13.37 -3.86
N GLU A 227 10.87 13.84 -3.21
CA GLU A 227 11.30 13.28 -1.94
C GLU A 227 10.26 13.52 -0.85
N TRP A 228 10.11 12.51 -0.02
CA TRP A 228 9.44 12.59 1.26
C TRP A 228 10.50 12.39 2.33
N VAL A 229 10.73 13.42 3.13
CA VAL A 229 11.73 13.36 4.20
C VAL A 229 11.03 13.04 5.50
N CYS A 230 11.35 11.88 6.07
CA CYS A 230 10.92 11.54 7.41
C CYS A 230 11.64 12.44 8.42
N ASN A 231 10.88 13.04 9.35
CA ASN A 231 11.48 13.89 10.37
C ASN A 231 11.97 13.05 11.56
N GLU A 232 13.26 12.73 11.58
CA GLU A 232 13.92 11.81 12.50
C GLU A 232 13.96 12.24 13.99
N ASN A 233 13.38 13.38 14.35
CA ASN A 233 13.37 13.84 15.73
C ASN A 233 12.46 12.92 16.57
N GLY A 234 13.05 11.86 17.14
CA GLY A 234 12.38 10.75 17.83
C GLY A 234 11.53 11.11 19.06
N ARG A 235 11.41 12.40 19.38
CA ARG A 235 10.48 12.92 20.41
C ARG A 235 9.01 12.70 20.06
N GLY A 236 8.66 12.52 18.78
CA GLY A 236 7.27 12.23 18.40
C GLY A 236 6.77 10.88 18.93
N ALA A 237 7.64 9.87 18.99
CA ALA A 237 7.27 8.51 19.39
C ALA A 237 6.90 8.41 20.88
N GLU A 238 7.47 9.25 21.74
CA GLU A 238 7.17 9.26 23.19
C GLU A 238 5.73 9.70 23.50
N HIS A 239 5.10 10.40 22.56
CA HIS A 239 3.70 10.81 22.63
C HIS A 239 2.75 9.81 21.96
N TRP A 240 3.27 8.76 21.32
CA TRP A 240 2.46 7.71 20.72
C TRP A 240 2.02 6.70 21.80
N VAL A 241 1.11 7.17 22.64
CA VAL A 241 0.53 6.44 23.75
C VAL A 241 -0.90 6.01 23.42
N GLY A 242 -1.37 4.97 24.11
CA GLY A 242 -2.72 4.43 23.96
C GLY A 242 -2.78 3.13 23.18
N LYS A 243 -3.97 2.52 23.21
CA LYS A 243 -4.27 1.24 22.57
C LYS A 243 -5.55 1.33 21.77
N ALA A 244 -5.70 0.47 20.75
CA ALA A 244 -6.96 0.34 20.02
C ALA A 244 -8.13 0.02 20.97
N SER A 245 -7.89 -0.78 22.02
CA SER A 245 -8.90 -1.06 23.04
C SER A 245 -9.31 0.14 23.91
N ASP A 246 -8.51 1.21 23.96
CA ASP A 246 -8.85 2.40 24.73
C ASP A 246 -10.07 3.12 24.16
N GLU A 247 -10.30 3.04 22.84
CA GLU A 247 -11.50 3.61 22.19
C GLU A 247 -12.79 3.03 22.79
N ARG A 248 -12.77 1.75 23.21
CA ARG A 248 -13.94 1.09 23.81
C ARG A 248 -14.33 1.63 25.18
N LYS A 249 -13.42 2.32 25.88
CA LYS A 249 -13.71 2.86 27.23
C LYS A 249 -14.78 3.96 27.21
N GLY A 250 -14.94 4.64 26.08
CA GLY A 250 -15.93 5.70 25.87
C GLY A 250 -17.10 5.31 24.97
N GLU A 251 -17.29 4.01 24.66
CA GLU A 251 -18.33 3.56 23.74
C GLU A 251 -19.73 3.89 24.29
N VAL A 252 -20.51 4.64 23.51
CA VAL A 252 -21.90 5.00 23.83
C VAL A 252 -22.85 3.99 23.19
N GLN A 253 -23.93 3.66 23.90
CA GLN A 253 -24.99 2.82 23.34
C GLN A 253 -25.89 3.65 22.43
N VAL A 254 -26.00 3.26 21.16
CA VAL A 254 -26.84 3.94 20.17
C VAL A 254 -28.09 3.10 19.93
N ALA A 255 -29.26 3.76 19.91
CA ALA A 255 -30.53 3.07 19.74
C ALA A 255 -30.58 2.29 18.40
N PRO A 256 -31.12 1.05 18.36
CA PRO A 256 -31.17 0.25 17.14
C PRO A 256 -31.84 0.94 15.94
N GLY A 257 -32.87 1.76 16.19
CA GLY A 257 -33.56 2.53 15.16
C GLY A 257 -32.72 3.65 14.55
N ILE A 258 -31.67 4.11 15.22
CA ILE A 258 -30.68 5.04 14.68
C ILE A 258 -29.67 4.26 13.83
N LEU A 259 -29.11 3.16 14.36
CA LEU A 259 -28.16 2.31 13.65
C LEU A 259 -28.71 1.81 12.31
N ALA A 260 -29.99 1.41 12.28
CA ALA A 260 -30.65 0.94 11.07
C ALA A 260 -30.63 1.97 9.92
N LYS A 261 -30.62 3.27 10.23
CA LYS A 261 -30.56 4.35 9.23
C LYS A 261 -29.20 4.42 8.52
N TYR A 262 -28.17 3.84 9.11
CA TYR A 262 -26.80 3.93 8.62
C TYR A 262 -26.37 2.71 7.79
N ILE A 263 -27.16 1.63 7.76
CA ILE A 263 -26.87 0.43 6.98
C ILE A 263 -26.97 0.74 5.48
N GLY A 264 -25.90 0.54 4.73
CA GLY A 264 -25.87 0.80 3.29
C GLY A 264 -24.47 0.81 2.70
N VAL A 265 -24.40 1.06 1.40
CA VAL A 265 -23.12 1.20 0.66
C VAL A 265 -22.93 2.68 0.34
N TYR A 266 -21.73 3.18 0.63
CA TYR A 266 -21.36 4.58 0.50
C TYR A 266 -20.17 4.71 -0.46
N GLU A 267 -20.23 5.67 -1.38
CA GLU A 267 -19.22 5.92 -2.40
C GLU A 267 -18.64 7.33 -2.30
N GLU A 268 -17.31 7.40 -2.34
CA GLU A 268 -16.54 8.64 -2.30
C GLU A 268 -16.94 9.57 -3.46
N GLN A 269 -17.29 10.82 -3.15
CA GLN A 269 -17.84 11.76 -4.15
C GLN A 269 -16.77 12.48 -4.97
N HIS A 270 -15.60 12.73 -4.39
CA HIS A 270 -14.48 13.40 -5.07
C HIS A 270 -13.14 12.79 -4.64
N PRO A 271 -12.50 11.99 -5.49
CA PRO A 271 -11.18 11.46 -5.16
C PRO A 271 -10.15 12.60 -5.25
N PHE A 272 -9.54 12.96 -4.12
CA PHE A 272 -8.60 14.09 -4.07
C PHE A 272 -7.23 13.76 -4.70
N TRP A 273 -6.77 12.51 -4.52
CA TRP A 273 -5.45 12.05 -5.01
C TRP A 273 -5.47 10.63 -5.61
N ARG A 274 -6.63 9.95 -5.63
CA ARG A 274 -6.75 8.56 -6.11
C ARG A 274 -7.45 8.48 -7.45
N ALA A 275 -7.12 7.47 -8.24
CA ALA A 275 -7.79 7.21 -9.51
C ALA A 275 -9.15 6.49 -9.36
N ILE A 276 -9.36 5.80 -8.23
CA ILE A 276 -10.54 4.96 -7.97
C ILE A 276 -11.21 5.44 -6.69
N PRO A 277 -12.54 5.72 -6.70
CA PRO A 277 -13.26 6.12 -5.50
C PRO A 277 -13.34 4.97 -4.50
N ARG A 278 -13.20 5.28 -3.21
CA ARG A 278 -13.37 4.32 -2.12
C ARG A 278 -14.84 3.96 -1.92
N ILE A 279 -15.07 2.70 -1.54
CA ILE A 279 -16.39 2.19 -1.15
C ILE A 279 -16.39 1.80 0.32
N VAL A 280 -17.41 2.23 1.05
CA VAL A 280 -17.64 1.84 2.44
C VAL A 280 -19.00 1.17 2.55
N GLU A 281 -19.00 -0.11 2.90
CA GLU A 281 -20.21 -0.85 3.24
C GLU A 281 -20.40 -0.83 4.76
N ILE A 282 -21.59 -0.44 5.21
CA ILE A 282 -21.99 -0.41 6.61
C ILE A 282 -23.06 -1.46 6.84
N THR A 283 -22.80 -2.37 7.78
CA THR A 283 -23.72 -3.42 8.22
C THR A 283 -23.97 -3.32 9.72
N VAL A 284 -24.96 -4.05 10.24
CA VAL A 284 -25.22 -4.15 11.68
C VAL A 284 -25.24 -5.62 12.09
N SER A 285 -24.60 -5.95 13.21
CA SER A 285 -24.71 -7.25 13.88
C SER A 285 -24.63 -7.03 15.39
N ASP A 286 -25.46 -7.76 16.14
CA ASP A 286 -25.43 -7.75 17.61
C ASP A 286 -25.48 -6.34 18.24
N GLY A 287 -26.31 -5.47 17.64
CA GLY A 287 -26.48 -4.09 18.10
C GLY A 287 -25.30 -3.15 17.81
N ARG A 288 -24.34 -3.56 16.97
CA ARG A 288 -23.17 -2.76 16.60
C ARG A 288 -23.04 -2.61 15.08
N LEU A 289 -22.58 -1.45 14.63
CA LEU A 289 -22.22 -1.25 13.23
C LEU A 289 -20.87 -1.88 12.91
N PHE A 290 -20.77 -2.39 11.69
CA PHE A 290 -19.52 -2.85 11.11
C PHE A 290 -19.30 -2.12 9.80
N GLY A 291 -18.06 -1.67 9.59
CA GLY A 291 -17.63 -1.04 8.35
C GLY A 291 -16.71 -1.94 7.56
N ASN A 292 -16.88 -1.96 6.24
CA ASN A 292 -16.00 -2.62 5.29
C ASN A 292 -15.61 -1.65 4.20
N MET A 293 -14.33 -1.28 4.17
CA MET A 293 -13.78 -0.37 3.17
C MET A 293 -13.12 -1.19 2.06
N ASP A 294 -13.60 -1.05 0.83
CA ASP A 294 -13.10 -1.71 -0.39
C ASP A 294 -12.95 -3.24 -0.28
N GLY A 295 -13.83 -3.91 0.48
CA GLY A 295 -13.79 -5.36 0.63
C GLY A 295 -12.65 -5.88 1.50
N ARG A 296 -12.06 -5.04 2.35
CA ARG A 296 -11.00 -5.43 3.31
C ARG A 296 -11.49 -6.29 4.47
N GLY A 297 -12.81 -6.38 4.65
CA GLY A 297 -13.45 -7.11 5.74
C GLY A 297 -14.22 -6.19 6.69
N ASN A 298 -15.01 -6.79 7.56
CA ASN A 298 -15.82 -6.05 8.53
C ASN A 298 -14.98 -5.71 9.78
N VAL A 299 -14.90 -4.43 10.13
CA VAL A 299 -14.36 -3.96 11.40
C VAL A 299 -15.48 -3.33 12.24
N PRO A 300 -15.51 -3.60 13.56
CA PRO A 300 -16.51 -3.00 14.43
C PRO A 300 -16.32 -1.47 14.50
N LEU A 301 -17.43 -0.75 14.44
CA LEU A 301 -17.44 0.69 14.65
C LEU A 301 -17.82 1.00 16.10
N ILE A 302 -17.05 1.88 16.73
CA ILE A 302 -17.21 2.25 18.15
C ILE A 302 -17.88 3.62 18.21
N ALA A 303 -19.08 3.71 18.80
CA ALA A 303 -19.84 4.95 18.85
C ALA A 303 -19.32 5.90 19.93
N SER A 304 -19.09 7.16 19.57
CA SER A 304 -18.89 8.26 20.54
C SER A 304 -20.16 9.11 20.72
N SER A 305 -21.09 9.05 19.76
CA SER A 305 -22.41 9.67 19.81
C SER A 305 -23.38 8.94 18.87
N ASP A 306 -24.61 9.44 18.74
CA ASP A 306 -25.61 8.89 17.82
C ASP A 306 -25.18 8.91 16.35
N SER A 307 -24.27 9.82 15.95
CA SER A 307 -23.84 9.98 14.55
C SER A 307 -22.33 9.85 14.34
N GLU A 308 -21.53 9.77 15.40
CA GLU A 308 -20.07 9.69 15.33
C GLU A 308 -19.54 8.35 15.83
N PHE A 309 -18.65 7.77 15.03
CA PHE A 309 -18.05 6.47 15.25
C PHE A 309 -16.54 6.50 14.95
N SER A 310 -15.78 5.58 15.54
CA SER A 310 -14.38 5.28 15.22
C SER A 310 -14.23 3.81 14.83
N GLY A 311 -12.99 3.36 14.58
CA GLY A 311 -12.67 1.96 14.33
C GLY A 311 -12.62 1.53 12.86
N LEU A 312 -12.92 2.43 11.90
CA LEU A 312 -12.83 2.10 10.47
C LEU A 312 -11.38 2.11 10.00
N TYR A 313 -10.61 1.06 10.32
CA TYR A 313 -9.18 0.93 9.99
C TYR A 313 -8.29 2.06 10.55
N GLY A 314 -8.67 2.60 11.70
CA GLY A 314 -8.04 3.77 12.34
C GLY A 314 -8.65 5.12 11.95
N LEU A 315 -9.74 5.11 11.18
CA LEU A 315 -10.46 6.32 10.75
C LEU A 315 -11.74 6.51 11.54
N GLY A 316 -12.11 7.78 11.73
CA GLY A 316 -13.42 8.17 12.24
C GLY A 316 -14.47 8.16 11.14
N VAL A 317 -15.73 7.98 11.52
CA VAL A 317 -16.89 8.05 10.64
C VAL A 317 -17.93 8.96 11.28
N GLU A 318 -18.45 9.91 10.53
CA GLU A 318 -19.55 10.75 10.93
C GLU A 318 -20.69 10.63 9.92
N PHE A 319 -21.82 10.09 10.36
CA PHE A 319 -22.97 9.92 9.50
C PHE A 319 -23.73 11.24 9.33
N ILE A 320 -24.06 11.57 8.09
CA ILE A 320 -24.93 12.70 7.78
C ILE A 320 -26.35 12.35 8.24
N GLN A 321 -27.04 13.32 8.85
CA GLN A 321 -28.38 13.13 9.40
C GLN A 321 -29.32 12.47 8.39
N GLY A 322 -30.02 11.42 8.81
CA GLY A 322 -30.91 10.63 7.96
C GLY A 322 -30.22 9.53 7.13
N GLY A 323 -28.89 9.37 7.22
CA GLY A 323 -28.16 8.26 6.58
C GLY A 323 -27.88 8.46 5.08
N SER A 324 -28.09 9.68 4.56
CA SER A 324 -27.89 10.05 3.15
C SER A 324 -26.43 10.00 2.69
N GLY A 325 -25.49 10.05 3.64
CA GLY A 325 -24.06 9.97 3.38
C GLY A 325 -23.27 9.84 4.68
N LEU A 326 -21.95 9.81 4.56
CA LEU A 326 -21.04 9.84 5.68
C LEU A 326 -19.78 10.65 5.34
N PHE A 327 -19.11 11.11 6.38
CA PHE A 327 -17.75 11.60 6.32
C PHE A 327 -16.81 10.57 6.93
N VAL A 328 -15.75 10.22 6.21
CA VAL A 328 -14.61 9.52 6.80
C VAL A 328 -13.62 10.59 7.28
N LYS A 329 -13.42 10.66 8.60
CA LYS A 329 -12.53 11.62 9.25
C LYS A 329 -11.08 11.19 9.05
N HIS A 330 -10.25 12.13 8.58
CA HIS A 330 -8.83 11.92 8.36
C HIS A 330 -8.05 13.19 8.68
N VAL A 331 -6.77 13.04 9.08
CA VAL A 331 -5.93 14.16 9.52
C VAL A 331 -5.73 15.23 8.43
N SER A 332 -5.78 14.84 7.15
CA SER A 332 -5.69 15.76 6.02
C SER A 332 -7.03 16.35 5.58
N GLY A 333 -8.12 16.07 6.30
CA GLY A 333 -9.48 16.55 6.00
C GLY A 333 -10.49 15.42 5.87
N ASN A 334 -11.77 15.76 6.05
CA ASN A 334 -12.87 14.79 6.02
C ASN A 334 -13.27 14.46 4.57
N TYR A 335 -13.33 13.16 4.24
CA TYR A 335 -13.76 12.67 2.92
C TYR A 335 -15.25 12.43 2.89
N ARG A 336 -15.94 12.97 1.88
CA ARG A 336 -17.39 12.84 1.73
C ARG A 336 -17.76 11.62 0.90
N PHE A 337 -18.65 10.80 1.44
CA PHE A 337 -19.27 9.68 0.76
C PHE A 337 -20.78 9.86 0.69
N ALA A 338 -21.38 9.53 -0.45
CA ALA A 338 -22.83 9.50 -0.60
C ALA A 338 -23.33 8.05 -0.62
N ARG A 339 -24.54 7.82 -0.10
CA ARG A 339 -25.19 6.52 -0.18
C ARG A 339 -25.52 6.19 -1.64
N ARG A 340 -25.23 4.96 -2.05
CA ARG A 340 -25.59 4.39 -3.36
C ARG A 340 -27.07 4.02 -3.46
#